data_AF-A0A6X8M5Q0-F1
#
_entry.id   AF-A0A6X8M5Q0-F1
#
_cell.length_a   1.000
_cell.length_b   1.000
_cell.length_c   1.000
_cell.angle_alpha   90.00
_cell.angle_beta   90.00
_cell.angle_gamma   90.00
#
_symmetry.space_group_name_H-M   'P 1'
#
loop_
_entity.id
_entity.type
_entity.pdbx_description
1 polymer ?
#
loop_
_entity_poly.entity_id
_entity_poly.type
_entity_poly.pdbx_seq_one_letter_code
_entity_poly.pdbx_strand_id
1 'polypeptide(L)' 'MFWLIFHIMFGLIFIVISLASLAGLVLHGPEYTPGNFVNMTALCIASALAWVWAFFKAKETWYILNSR' A
#
# COMPACT_ATOMS: atom_id res chain seq x y z
N MET A 1 14.65 -8.96 13.44
CA MET A 1 13.38 -9.68 13.17
C MET A 1 12.15 -8.79 13.35
N PHE A 2 11.98 -8.07 14.47
CA PHE A 2 10.81 -7.18 14.69
C PHE A 2 10.54 -6.20 13.53
N TRP A 3 11.55 -5.42 13.12
CA TRP A 3 11.44 -4.44 12.02
C TRP A 3 11.03 -5.05 10.68
N LEU A 4 11.52 -6.26 10.39
CA LEU A 4 11.17 -6.98 9.18
C LEU A 4 9.67 -7.32 9.17
N ILE A 5 9.18 -7.90 10.26
CA ILE A 5 7.76 -8.28 10.41
C ILE A 5 6.88 -7.03 10.34
N PHE A 6 7.28 -5.95 11.02
CA PHE A 6 6.57 -4.67 10.97
C PHE A 6 6.39 -4.16 9.53
N HIS A 7 7.47 -4.09 8.76
CA HIS A 7 7.39 -3.62 7.37
C HIS A 7 6.58 -4.54 6.46
N ILE A 8 6.65 -5.86 6.64
CA ILE A 8 5.84 -6.82 5.88
C ILE A 8 4.36 -6.63 6.19
N MET A 9 3.97 -6.59 7.47
CA MET A 9 2.58 -6.40 7.87
C MET A 9 2.02 -5.07 7.36
N PHE A 10 2.81 -4.00 7.47
CA PHE A 10 2.43 -2.68 6.97
C PHE A 10 2.25 -2.66 5.45
N GLY A 11 3.16 -3.32 4.71
CA GLY A 11 3.03 -3.50 3.27
C GLY A 11 1.75 -4.24 2.87
N LEU A 12 1.41 -5.32 3.57
CA LEU A 12 0.17 -6.07 3.31
C LEU A 12 -1.09 -5.24 3.54
N ILE A 13 -1.15 -4.45 4.61
CA ILE A 13 -2.28 -3.57 4.91
C ILE A 13 -2.48 -2.56 3.77
N PHE A 14 -1.40 -1.93 3.31
CA PHE A 14 -1.49 -0.96 2.22
C PHE A 14 -1.80 -1.58 0.86
N ILE A 15 -1.40 -2.83 0.60
CA ILE A 15 -1.88 -3.57 -0.58
C ILE A 15 -3.40 -3.66 -0.55
N VAL A 16 -3.98 -4.11 0.57
CA VAL A 16 -5.44 -4.28 0.70
C VAL A 16 -6.16 -2.95 0.47
N ILE A 17 -5.68 -1.86 1.06
CA ILE A 17 -6.25 -0.52 0.88
C ILE A 17 -6.15 -0.07 -0.59
N SER A 18 -5.00 -0.29 -1.24
CA SER A 18 -4.79 0.08 -2.64
C SER A 18 -5.72 -0.68 -3.59
N LEU A 19 -5.90 -1.98 -3.36
CA LEU A 19 -6.79 -2.82 -4.15
C LEU A 19 -8.26 -2.48 -3.91
N ALA A 20 -8.66 -2.23 -2.67
CA ALA A 20 -10.04 -1.86 -2.34
C ALA A 20 -10.43 -0.51 -2.96
N SER A 21 -9.55 0.48 -2.89
CA SER A 21 -9.78 1.79 -3.51
C SER A 21 -9.75 1.71 -5.04
N LEU A 22 -8.85 0.91 -5.63
CA LEU A 22 -8.83 0.64 -7.06
C LEU A 22 -10.13 -0.04 -7.52
N ALA A 23 -10.57 -1.09 -6.82
CA ALA A 23 -11.83 -1.76 -7.11
C ALA A 23 -13.01 -0.79 -7.01
N GLY A 24 -13.04 0.06 -5.99
CA GLY A 24 -14.04 1.12 -5.87
C GLY A 24 -14.03 2.09 -7.06
N LEU A 25 -12.86 2.51 -7.55
CA LEU A 25 -12.75 3.37 -8.73
C LEU A 25 -13.22 2.69 -10.01
N VAL A 26 -12.84 1.43 -10.21
CA VAL A 26 -13.17 0.68 -11.44
C VAL A 26 -14.66 0.32 -11.47
N LEU A 27 -15.23 -0.09 -10.35
CA LEU A 27 -16.61 -0.57 -10.27
C LEU A 27 -17.63 0.55 -10.06
N HIS A 28 -17.27 1.59 -9.30
CA HIS A 28 -18.20 2.65 -8.87
C HIS A 28 -17.74 4.07 -9.22
N GLY A 29 -16.64 4.22 -9.98
CA GLY A 29 -16.11 5.53 -10.38
C GLY A 29 -17.15 6.49 -10.98
N PRO A 30 -18.04 6.04 -11.89
CA PRO A 30 -19.10 6.88 -12.46
C PRO A 30 -20.16 7.36 -11.45
N GLU A 31 -20.31 6.66 -10.32
CA GLU A 31 -21.28 6.97 -9.26
C GLU A 31 -20.72 7.96 -8.23
N TYR A 32 -19.39 8.17 -8.24
CA TYR A 32 -18.74 9.09 -7.31
C TYR A 32 -18.94 10.54 -7.70
N THR A 33 -19.12 11.38 -6.68
CA THR A 33 -18.91 12.82 -6.85
C THR A 33 -17.45 13.08 -7.27
N PRO A 34 -17.16 14.18 -8.00
CA PRO A 34 -15.80 14.49 -8.42
C PRO A 34 -14.79 14.48 -7.27
N GLY A 35 -15.17 15.00 -6.09
CA GLY A 35 -14.33 14.97 -4.89
C GLY A 35 -14.04 13.55 -4.39
N ASN A 36 -15.05 12.69 -4.33
CA ASN A 36 -14.87 11.30 -3.89
C ASN A 36 -14.01 10.49 -4.88
N PHE A 37 -14.18 10.73 -6.18
CA PHE A 37 -13.36 10.10 -7.20
C PHE A 37 -11.88 10.46 -7.04
N VAL A 38 -11.57 11.74 -6.84
CA VAL A 38 -10.20 12.21 -6.60
C VAL A 38 -9.64 11.63 -5.31
N ASN A 39 -10.42 11.60 -4.22
CA ASN A 39 -9.98 11.05 -2.94
C ASN A 39 -9.67 9.55 -3.03
N MET A 40 -10.53 8.76 -3.70
CA MET A 40 -10.26 7.33 -3.92
C MET A 40 -9.03 7.11 -4.80
N THR A 41 -8.86 7.92 -5.85
CA THR A 41 -7.68 7.86 -6.73
C THR A 41 -6.40 8.17 -5.94
N ALA A 42 -6.41 9.24 -5.14
CA ALA A 42 -5.28 9.62 -4.31
C ALA A 42 -4.97 8.55 -3.26
N LEU A 43 -6.00 7.97 -2.62
CA LEU A 43 -5.84 6.89 -1.66
C LEU A 43 -5.22 5.65 -2.32
N CYS A 44 -5.68 5.26 -3.51
CA CYS A 44 -5.13 4.15 -4.29
C CYS A 44 -3.65 4.36 -4.59
N ILE A 45 -3.27 5.54 -5.09
CA ILE A 45 -1.88 5.85 -5.44
C ILE A 45 -0.99 5.91 -4.18
N ALA A 46 -1.43 6.63 -3.14
CA ALA A 46 -0.66 6.80 -1.92
C ALA A 46 -0.42 5.47 -1.20
N SER A 47 -1.45 4.63 -1.09
CA SER A 47 -1.33 3.29 -0.52
C SER A 47 -0.46 2.38 -1.40
N ALA A 48 -0.52 2.51 -2.72
CA ALA A 48 0.36 1.77 -3.62
C ALA A 48 1.85 2.08 -3.37
N LEU A 49 2.18 3.37 -3.30
CA LEU A 49 3.54 3.83 -2.99
C LEU A 49 3.98 3.38 -1.59
N ALA A 50 3.07 3.40 -0.62
CA ALA A 50 3.36 3.02 0.76
C ALA A 50 3.73 1.54 0.89
N TRP A 51 3.00 0.62 0.23
CA TRP A 51 3.36 -0.81 0.30
C TRP A 51 4.64 -1.13 -0.46
N VAL A 52 4.90 -0.45 -1.58
CA VAL A 52 6.18 -0.59 -2.31
C VAL A 52 7.35 -0.19 -1.42
N TRP A 53 7.26 0.98 -0.78
CA TRP A 53 8.27 1.46 0.15
C TRP A 53 8.46 0.50 1.35
N ALA A 54 7.36 0.00 1.90
CA ALA A 54 7.41 -0.94 3.02
C ALA A 54 8.17 -2.23 2.65
N PHE A 55 7.94 -2.80 1.47
CA PHE A 55 8.70 -3.99 1.04
C PHE A 55 10.15 -3.70 0.69
N PHE A 56 10.48 -2.50 0.18
CA PHE A 56 11.87 -2.09 0.05
C PHE A 56 12.59 -2.09 1.41
N LYS A 57 11.94 -1.57 2.46
CA LYS A 57 12.47 -1.57 3.82
C LYS A 57 12.51 -2.95 4.47
N ALA A 58 11.52 -3.80 4.20
CA ALA A 58 11.56 -5.20 4.61
C ALA A 58 12.76 -5.92 3.99
N LYS A 59 13.00 -5.74 2.69
CA LYS A 59 14.15 -6.34 1.98
C LYS A 59 15.49 -5.85 2.53
N GLU A 60 15.61 -4.54 2.79
CA GLU A 60 16.81 -3.95 3.41
C GLU A 60 17.07 -4.56 4.79
N THR A 61 16.03 -4.67 5.61
CA THR A 61 16.13 -5.26 6.96
C THR A 61 16.50 -6.74 6.91
N TRP A 62 15.92 -7.49 5.97
CA TRP A 62 16.26 -8.90 5.75
C TRP A 62 17.73 -9.07 5.37
N TYR A 63 18.22 -8.25 4.45
CA TYR A 63 19.62 -8.27 4.04
C TYR A 63 20.55 -8.03 5.24
N ILE A 64 20.28 -7.01 6.05
CA ILE A 64 21.08 -6.69 7.25
C ILE A 64 21.08 -7.85 8.27
N LEU A 65 19.95 -8.53 8.44
CA LEU A 65 19.83 -9.67 9.34
C LEU A 65 20.64 -10.88 8.87
N ASN A 66 20.68 -11.13 7.56
CA ASN A 66 21.43 -12.25 6.98
C ASN A 66 22.92 -11.95 6.79
N SER A 67 23.32 -10.67 6.79
CA SER A 67 24.72 -10.26 6.71
C SER A 67 25.43 -10.19 8.07
N ARG A 68 24.71 -10.51 9.15
CA ARG A 68 25.23 -10.61 10.52
C ARG A 68 25.30 -12.07 10.93
#